data_AF-A0A2G5P3X9-F1
#
_entry.id   AF-A0A2G5P3X9-F1
#
_cell.length_a   1.000
_cell.length_b   1.000
_cell.length_c   1.000
_cell.angle_alpha   90.00
_cell.angle_beta   90.00
_cell.angle_gamma   90.00
#
_symmetry.space_group_name_H-M   'P 1'
#
loop_
_entity.id
_entity.type
_entity.pdbx_description
1 polymer ?
#
loop_
_entity_poly.entity_id
_entity_poly.type
_entity_poly.pdbx_seq_one_letter_code
_entity_poly.pdbx_strand_id
1 'polypeptide(L)' 'MATLHGERNWKIKIYPDDHAPPHFHVQTPNGESLVQIEGLVVIGSGADAKALKAVLLWAKAHVADLKRVWDEQNRRN' A
#
# COMPACT_ATOMS: atom_id res chain seq x y z
N MET A 1 6.83 2.03 -10.43
CA MET A 1 6.21 1.02 -9.53
C MET A 1 7.27 0.56 -8.55
N ALA A 2 7.09 0.90 -7.28
CA ALA A 2 7.95 0.45 -6.19
C ALA A 2 7.27 -0.68 -5.41
N THR A 3 7.99 -1.77 -5.14
CA THR A 3 7.54 -2.80 -4.18
C THR A 3 8.29 -2.57 -2.88
N LEU A 4 7.57 -2.25 -1.81
CA LEU A 4 8.17 -1.83 -0.53
C LEU A 4 8.43 -3.00 0.41
N HIS A 5 7.49 -3.94 0.44
CA HIS A 5 7.58 -5.11 1.29
C HIS A 5 6.63 -6.18 0.78
N GLY A 6 6.92 -7.43 1.07
CA GLY A 6 6.05 -8.52 0.68
C GLY A 6 6.44 -9.81 1.37
N GLU A 7 5.41 -10.59 1.66
CA GLU A 7 5.50 -11.95 2.15
C GLU A 7 5.03 -12.92 1.06
N ARG A 8 5.09 -14.22 1.33
CA ARG A 8 4.69 -15.26 0.37
C ARG A 8 3.31 -15.04 -0.26
N ASN A 9 2.36 -14.45 0.47
CA ASN A 9 0.96 -14.34 0.07
C ASN A 9 0.45 -12.91 -0.13
N TRP A 10 1.28 -11.88 0.10
CA TRP A 10 0.87 -10.49 -0.09
C TRP A 10 2.05 -9.58 -0.40
N LYS A 11 1.80 -8.49 -1.13
CA LYS A 11 2.82 -7.49 -1.47
C LYS A 11 2.26 -6.08 -1.33
N ILE A 12 3.10 -5.16 -0.86
CA ILE A 12 2.84 -3.73 -0.84
C ILE A 12 3.48 -3.09 -2.06
N LYS A 13 2.66 -2.40 -2.85
CA LYS A 13 3.08 -1.67 -4.05
C LYS A 13 2.63 -0.22 -4.02
N ILE A 14 3.44 0.64 -4.59
CA ILE A 14 3.07 2.01 -4.93
C ILE A 14 3.30 2.21 -6.43
N TYR A 15 2.25 2.62 -7.13
CA TYR A 15 2.30 2.95 -8.55
C TYR A 15 2.55 4.46 -8.73
N PRO A 16 3.30 4.87 -9.76
CA PRO A 16 3.50 6.28 -10.09
C PRO A 16 2.25 6.86 -10.77
N ASP A 17 2.11 8.19 -10.70
CA ASP A 17 0.97 8.96 -11.21
C ASP A 17 -0.39 8.53 -10.65
N ASP A 18 -0.37 7.90 -9.48
CA ASP A 18 -1.57 7.40 -8.85
C ASP A 18 -2.29 8.53 -8.10
N HIS A 19 -3.62 8.43 -8.04
CA HIS A 19 -4.45 9.56 -7.63
C HIS A 19 -4.46 9.77 -6.11
N ALA A 20 -4.52 11.04 -5.70
CA ALA A 20 -4.74 11.39 -4.31
C ALA A 20 -6.11 10.86 -3.82
N PRO A 21 -6.25 10.47 -2.53
CA PRO A 21 -5.28 10.64 -1.44
C PRO A 21 -4.10 9.64 -1.50
N PRO A 22 -2.97 9.92 -0.81
CA PRO A 22 -1.84 9.00 -0.74
C PRO A 22 -2.23 7.60 -0.25
N HIS A 23 -1.95 6.57 -1.06
CA HIS A 23 -2.34 5.21 -0.75
C HIS A 23 -1.28 4.18 -1.20
N PHE A 24 -1.44 2.93 -0.79
CA PHE A 24 -0.64 1.82 -1.31
C PHE A 24 -1.53 0.63 -1.62
N HIS A 25 -1.05 -0.21 -2.52
CA HIS A 25 -1.76 -1.39 -3.00
C HIS A 25 -1.31 -2.61 -2.24
N VAL A 26 -2.27 -3.40 -1.82
CA VAL A 26 -2.10 -4.70 -1.17
C VAL A 26 -2.50 -5.76 -2.16
N GLN A 27 -1.52 -6.34 -2.83
CA GLN A 27 -1.75 -7.38 -3.80
C GLN A 27 -1.71 -8.76 -3.14
N THR A 28 -2.74 -9.57 -3.38
CA THR A 28 -2.85 -10.97 -2.94
C THR A 28 -3.25 -11.86 -4.13
N PRO A 29 -3.21 -13.20 -4.01
CA PRO A 29 -3.73 -14.09 -5.05
C PRO A 29 -5.22 -13.87 -5.37
N ASN A 30 -6.00 -13.42 -4.38
CA ASN A 30 -7.45 -13.27 -4.50
C ASN A 30 -7.87 -11.90 -5.05
N GLY A 31 -6.95 -10.95 -5.08
CA GLY A 31 -7.23 -9.60 -5.57
C GLY A 31 -6.33 -8.55 -4.94
N GLU A 32 -6.65 -7.30 -5.23
CA GLU A 32 -5.92 -6.12 -4.76
C GLU A 32 -6.84 -5.22 -3.94
N SER A 33 -6.32 -4.71 -2.82
CA SER A 33 -6.97 -3.70 -2.00
C SER A 33 -6.12 -2.45 -1.92
N LEU A 34 -6.77 -1.29 -1.83
CA LEU A 34 -6.11 -0.01 -1.64
C LEU A 34 -6.19 0.38 -0.16
N VAL A 35 -5.10 0.91 0.39
CA VAL A 35 -5.01 1.39 1.76
C VAL A 35 -4.46 2.80 1.76
N GLN A 36 -5.23 3.75 2.29
CA GLN A 36 -4.78 5.12 2.51
C GLN A 36 -3.61 5.13 3.50
N ILE A 37 -2.52 5.81 3.15
CA ILE A 37 -1.31 5.89 4.00
C ILE A 37 -1.63 6.62 5.30
N GLU A 38 -2.38 7.72 5.21
CA GLU A 38 -2.86 8.46 6.37
C GLU A 38 -4.00 7.69 7.04
N GLY A 39 -3.85 7.39 8.34
CA GLY A 39 -4.86 6.66 9.12
C GLY A 39 -4.96 5.16 8.82
N LEU A 40 -4.28 4.64 7.79
CA LEU A 40 -4.29 3.23 7.40
C LEU A 40 -5.71 2.69 7.15
N VAL A 41 -6.50 3.50 6.44
CA VAL A 41 -7.90 3.18 6.10
C VAL A 41 -7.93 2.36 4.82
N VAL A 42 -8.60 1.20 4.86
CA VAL A 42 -8.82 0.38 3.66
C VAL A 42 -9.92 1.02 2.82
N ILE A 43 -9.60 1.41 1.58
CA ILE A 43 -10.50 2.10 0.65
C ILE A 43 -10.95 1.21 -0.53
N GLY A 44 -10.42 0.00 -0.65
CA GLY A 44 -10.82 -0.98 -1.67
C GLY A 44 -10.82 -2.42 -1.16
N SER A 45 -11.65 -3.27 -1.78
CA SER A 45 -11.81 -4.68 -1.40
C SER A 45 -11.27 -5.62 -2.48
N GLY A 46 -10.45 -6.60 -2.08
CA GLY A 46 -9.92 -7.63 -2.96
C GLY A 46 -8.83 -8.47 -2.29
N ALA A 47 -8.06 -7.87 -1.37
CA ALA A 47 -7.12 -8.59 -0.55
C ALA A 47 -7.79 -9.38 0.58
N ASP A 48 -7.24 -10.54 0.93
CA ASP A 48 -7.71 -11.34 2.04
C ASP A 48 -7.61 -10.61 3.39
N ALA A 49 -8.60 -10.78 4.27
CA ALA A 49 -8.62 -10.16 5.59
C ALA A 49 -7.37 -10.47 6.42
N LYS A 50 -6.80 -11.68 6.30
CA LYS A 50 -5.56 -12.08 6.97
C LYS A 50 -4.35 -11.30 6.44
N ALA A 51 -4.27 -11.13 5.11
CA ALA A 51 -3.21 -10.33 4.48
C ALA A 51 -3.34 -8.87 4.87
N LEU A 52 -4.54 -8.29 4.79
CA LEU A 52 -4.81 -6.91 5.22
C LEU A 52 -4.39 -6.67 6.66
N LYS A 53 -4.72 -7.58 7.59
CA LYS A 53 -4.30 -7.44 9.00
C LYS A 53 -2.77 -7.44 9.15
N ALA A 54 -2.06 -8.32 8.45
CA ALA A 54 -0.60 -8.39 8.51
C ALA A 54 0.05 -7.13 7.92
N VAL A 55 -0.46 -6.68 6.77
CA VAL A 55 -0.04 -5.46 6.09
C VAL A 55 -0.25 -4.24 6.96
N LEU A 56 -1.43 -4.08 7.57
CA LEU A 56 -1.74 -2.95 8.43
C LEU A 56 -0.84 -2.92 9.67
N LEU A 57 -0.49 -4.07 10.23
CA LEU A 57 0.46 -4.15 11.35
C LEU A 57 1.86 -3.67 10.94
N TRP A 58 2.34 -4.10 9.78
CA TRP A 58 3.62 -3.66 9.24
C TRP A 58 3.58 -2.16 8.90
N ALA A 59 2.53 -1.70 8.23
CA ALA A 59 2.38 -0.32 7.78
C ALA A 59 2.37 0.69 8.94
N LYS A 60 1.83 0.32 10.11
CA LYS A 60 1.86 1.17 11.32
C LYS A 60 3.27 1.61 11.72
N ALA A 61 4.28 0.77 11.50
CA ALA A 61 5.67 1.09 11.81
C ALA A 61 6.40 1.80 10.65
N HIS A 62 5.82 1.84 9.45
CA HIS A 62 6.50 2.28 8.22
C HIS A 62 5.74 3.40 7.46
N VAL A 63 4.84 4.11 8.14
CA VAL A 63 4.03 5.19 7.52
C VAL A 63 4.91 6.26 6.86
N ALA A 64 6.01 6.64 7.51
CA ALA A 64 6.92 7.66 6.98
C ALA A 64 7.58 7.20 5.66
N ASP A 65 7.99 5.94 5.57
CA ASP A 65 8.58 5.37 4.36
C ASP A 65 7.56 5.23 3.23
N LEU A 66 6.34 4.75 3.54
CA LEU A 66 5.25 4.68 2.58
C LEU A 66 4.96 6.06 1.97
N LYS A 67 4.89 7.10 2.81
CA LYS A 67 4.65 8.47 2.37
C LYS A 67 5.80 9.01 1.51
N ARG A 68 7.05 8.80 1.95
CA ARG A 68 8.24 9.20 1.20
C ARG A 68 8.24 8.57 -0.21
N VAL A 69 7.98 7.27 -0.31
CA VAL A 69 7.96 6.58 -1.61
C VAL A 69 6.77 7.01 -2.46
N TRP A 70 5.60 7.26 -1.87
CA TRP A 70 4.48 7.87 -2.59
C TRP A 70 4.86 9.22 -3.20
N ASP A 71 5.47 10.11 -2.42
CA ASP A 71 5.88 11.43 -2.87
C ASP A 71 6.97 11.35 -3.95
N GLU A 72 7.91 10.39 -3.83
CA GLU A 72 8.93 10.13 -4.85
C GLU A 72 8.32 9.62 -6.17
N GLN A 73 7.33 8.73 -6.11
CA GLN A 73 6.68 8.18 -7.31
C GLN A 73 5.73 9.18 -7.99
N ASN A 74 5.19 10.15 -7.25
CA ASN A 74 4.26 11.16 -7.78
C ASN A 74 4.89 12.55 -7.99
N ARG A 75 6.19 12.69 -7.74
CA ARG A 75 6.92 13.91 -8.08
C ARG A 75 7.01 14.03 -9.59
N ARG A 76 6.17 14.89 -10.17
CA ARG A 76 6.31 15.34 -11.56
C ARG A 76 7.53 16.25 -11.64
N ASN A 77 8.47 15.88 -12.51
CA ASN A 77 9.65 16.69 -12.82
C ASN A 77 9.32 17.72 -13.90
#